data_AF-A0A7V1F5F2-F1
#
_entry.id   AF-A0A7V1F5F2-F1
#
_cell.length_a   1.000
_cell.length_b   1.000
_cell.length_c   1.000
_cell.angle_alpha   90.00
_cell.angle_beta   90.00
_cell.angle_gamma   90.00
#
_symmetry.space_group_name_H-M   'P 1'
#
loop_
_entity.id
_entity.type
_entity.pdbx_description
1 polymer ?
#
loop_
_entity_poly.entity_id
_entity_poly.type
_entity_poly.pdbx_seq_one_letter_code
_entity_poly.pdbx_strand_id
1 'polypeptide(L)' 'MSVGNTPVWIFRHFGSDGKWGTRHYSAAAITNITSAIAVTVSQSTGDVRIFKGGYPIMEIEKPARP' A
#
# COMPACT_ATOMS: atom_id res chain seq x y z
N MET A 1 -19.77 2.40 -13.83
CA MET A 1 -20.23 3.09 -12.61
C MET A 1 -19.00 3.40 -11.76
N SER A 2 -18.66 4.69 -11.61
CA SER A 2 -17.55 5.14 -10.76
C SER A 2 -18.04 5.16 -9.32
N VAL A 3 -17.55 4.24 -8.49
CA VAL A 3 -17.65 4.36 -7.04
C VAL A 3 -16.58 5.38 -6.65
N GLY A 4 -17.03 6.51 -6.07
CA GLY A 4 -16.32 7.79 -5.98
C GLY A 4 -14.80 7.72 -5.93
N ASN A 5 -14.14 8.32 -6.93
CA ASN A 5 -12.70 8.57 -7.02
C ASN A 5 -11.76 7.45 -6.58
N THR A 6 -12.22 6.20 -6.48
CA THR A 6 -11.40 5.04 -6.14
C THR A 6 -10.63 4.65 -7.39
N PRO A 7 -9.30 4.87 -7.46
CA PRO A 7 -8.55 4.52 -8.63
C PRO A 7 -8.63 3.00 -8.75
N VAL A 8 -9.17 2.53 -9.88
CA VAL A 8 -9.28 1.10 -10.23
C VAL A 8 -7.92 0.37 -10.16
N TRP A 9 -6.81 1.11 -10.12
CA TRP A 9 -5.45 0.63 -9.87
C TRP A 9 -5.29 -0.13 -8.54
N ILE A 10 -6.09 0.18 -7.51
CA ILE A 10 -6.01 -0.53 -6.21
C ILE A 10 -6.32 -2.04 -6.34
N PHE A 11 -7.03 -2.43 -7.41
CA PHE A 11 -7.39 -3.81 -7.72
C PHE A 11 -6.72 -4.37 -8.98
N ARG A 12 -5.98 -3.53 -9.73
CA ARG A 12 -5.33 -3.92 -10.98
C ARG A 12 -3.95 -3.28 -11.08
N HIS A 13 -2.94 -4.11 -10.83
CA HIS A 13 -1.51 -3.87 -11.08
C HIS A 13 -0.85 -2.78 -10.21
N PHE A 14 -0.13 -3.22 -9.18
CA PHE A 14 1.07 -2.53 -8.72
C PHE A 14 2.28 -3.26 -9.30
N GLY A 15 3.08 -2.51 -10.08
CA GLY A 15 4.27 -2.99 -10.76
C GLY A 15 5.39 -3.42 -9.81
N SER A 16 6.17 -4.38 -10.30
CA SER A 16 7.38 -4.98 -9.73
C SER A 16 7.29 -5.45 -8.27
N ASP A 17 6.82 -6.67 -8.02
CA ASP A 17 7.45 -7.61 -7.04
C ASP A 17 6.63 -8.09 -5.80
N GLY A 18 5.42 -7.60 -5.48
CA GLY A 18 4.80 -7.90 -4.18
C GLY A 18 3.35 -8.41 -4.16
N LYS A 19 3.11 -9.66 -3.74
CA LYS A 19 1.79 -10.08 -3.22
C LYS A 19 1.52 -9.36 -1.90
N TRP A 20 0.61 -8.38 -1.91
CA TRP A 20 0.24 -7.64 -0.70
C TRP A 20 -0.98 -8.24 0.01
N GLY A 21 -0.93 -8.32 1.34
CA GLY A 21 -2.07 -8.74 2.17
C GLY A 21 -3.03 -7.59 2.52
N THR A 22 -4.15 -7.93 3.16
CA THR A 22 -5.27 -7.03 3.54
C THR A 22 -4.86 -5.70 4.17
N ARG A 23 -3.78 -5.67 4.96
CA ARG A 23 -3.26 -4.44 5.58
C ARG A 23 -2.86 -3.38 4.54
N HIS A 24 -2.19 -3.79 3.48
CA HIS A 24 -1.77 -2.89 2.41
C HIS A 24 -2.98 -2.37 1.62
N TYR A 25 -3.94 -3.25 1.30
CA TYR A 25 -5.18 -2.83 0.62
C TYR A 25 -5.99 -1.86 1.48
N SER A 26 -6.06 -2.09 2.80
CA SER A 26 -6.75 -1.19 3.72
C SER A 26 -6.05 0.17 3.80
N ALA A 27 -4.72 0.19 3.84
CA ALA A 27 -3.92 1.42 3.85
C ALA A 27 -4.06 2.22 2.55
N ALA A 28 -4.01 1.56 1.39
CA ALA A 28 -4.28 2.20 0.12
C ALA A 28 -5.74 2.73 0.07
N ALA A 29 -6.72 1.95 0.52
CA ALA A 29 -8.13 2.36 0.46
C ALA A 29 -8.42 3.58 1.34
N ILE A 30 -7.97 3.58 2.60
CA ILE A 30 -8.27 4.69 3.53
C ILE A 30 -7.56 5.98 3.11
N THR A 31 -6.33 5.89 2.60
CA THR A 31 -5.57 7.06 2.14
C THR A 31 -6.06 7.60 0.80
N ASN A 32 -6.88 6.84 0.07
CA ASN A 32 -7.49 7.30 -1.17
C ASN A 32 -8.71 8.21 -0.93
N ILE A 33 -9.47 7.95 0.14
CA ILE A 33 -10.69 8.69 0.46
C ILE A 33 -10.51 9.72 1.58
N THR A 34 -9.30 9.85 2.11
CA THR A 34 -8.94 10.82 3.16
C THR A 34 -7.62 11.49 2.83
N SER A 35 -7.29 12.59 3.52
CA SER A 35 -5.94 13.19 3.48
C SER A 35 -4.94 12.49 4.40
N ALA A 36 -5.27 11.31 4.94
CA ALA A 36 -4.42 10.58 5.87
C ALA A 36 -3.18 10.00 5.19
N ILE A 37 -2.17 9.70 6.00
CA ILE A 37 -1.02 8.87 5.67
C ILE A 37 -1.20 7.56 6.42
N ALA A 38 -0.95 6.42 5.77
CA ALA A 38 -1.01 5.11 6.40
C ALA A 38 0.34 4.39 6.29
N VAL A 39 0.69 3.64 7.33
CA VAL A 39 1.94 2.85 7.38
C VAL A 39 1.59 1.39 7.62
N THR A 40 2.23 0.49 6.90
CA THR A 40 2.03 -0.95 7.06
C THR A 40 3.36 -1.68 7.17
N VAL A 41 3.41 -2.70 8.03
CA VAL A 41 4.51 -3.67 8.04
C VAL A 41 4.04 -4.97 7.38
N SER A 42 4.82 -5.42 6.39
CA SER A 42 4.58 -6.67 5.68
C SER A 42 4.96 -7.86 6.56
N GLN A 43 4.02 -8.80 6.78
CA GLN A 43 4.31 -9.99 7.58
C GLN A 43 5.19 -11.00 6.83
N SER A 44 5.08 -11.07 5.50
CA SER A 44 5.84 -12.02 4.69
C SER A 44 7.29 -11.59 4.49
N THR A 45 7.52 -10.28 4.33
CA THR A 45 8.85 -9.75 4.00
C THR A 45 9.51 -9.02 5.16
N GLY A 46 8.72 -8.36 6.01
CA GLY A 46 9.20 -7.47 7.06
C GLY A 46 9.33 -6.01 6.63
N ASP A 47 9.03 -5.70 5.37
CA ASP A 47 9.18 -4.35 4.83
C ASP A 47 8.12 -3.40 5.38
N VAL A 48 8.51 -2.14 5.58
CA VAL A 48 7.61 -1.06 5.98
C VAL A 48 7.23 -0.27 4.73
N ARG A 49 5.93 -0.07 4.50
CA ARG A 49 5.40 0.76 3.39
C ARG A 49 4.59 1.92 3.92
N ILE A 50 4.70 3.07 3.24
CA ILE A 50 3.93 4.28 3.53
C ILE A 50 3.01 4.57 2.35
N PHE A 51 1.74 4.85 2.63
CA PHE A 51 0.70 5.13 1.65
C PHE A 51 0.16 6.56 1.79
N LYS A 52 -0.11 7.20 0.65
CA LYS A 52 -0.78 8.50 0.55
C LYS A 52 -1.58 8.55 -0.75
N GLY A 53 -2.82 9.03 -0.70
CA GLY A 53 -3.67 9.17 -1.88
C GLY A 53 -3.96 7.86 -2.60
N GLY A 54 -3.90 6.72 -1.91
CA GLY A 54 -4.10 5.40 -2.52
C GLY A 54 -2.85 4.73 -3.08
N TYR A 55 -1.68 5.36 -2.99
CA TYR A 55 -0.44 4.86 -3.57
C TYR A 55 0.61 4.60 -2.50
N PRO A 56 1.44 3.54 -2.63
CA PRO A 56 2.68 3.47 -1.88
C PRO A 56 3.60 4.61 -2.35
N ILE A 57 4.06 5.42 -1.42
CA ILE A 57 4.98 6.53 -1.71
C ILE A 57 6.39 6.25 -1.18
N MET A 58 6.55 5.22 -0.35
CA MET A 58 7.82 4.79 0.20
C MET A 58 7.77 3.32 0.61
N GLU A 59 8.89 2.63 0.41
CA GLU A 59 9.15 1.29 0.90
C GLU A 59 10.52 1.27 1.61
N ILE A 60 10.57 0.64 2.77
CA ILE A 60 11.77 0.48 3.59
C ILE A 60 11.93 -1.01 3.82
N GLU A 61 12.93 -1.59 3.20
CA GLU A 61 13.29 -2.99 3.38
C GLU A 61 13.85 -3.22 4.79
N LYS A 62 13.57 -4.40 5.36
CA LYS A 62 14.24 -4.79 6.61
C LYS A 62 15.75 -4.90 6.39
N PRO A 63 16.59 -4.57 7.38
CA PRO A 63 18.01 -4.80 7.28
C PRO A 63 18.33 -6.29 7.09
N ALA A 64 19.34 -6.59 6.27
CA ALA A 64 19.88 -7.94 6.16
C ALA A 64 20.40 -8.42 7.52
N ARG A 65 20.18 -9.70 7.84
CA ARG A 65 20.79 -10.30 9.03
C ARG A 65 22.30 -10.44 8.76
N PRO A 66 23.19 -10.04 9.69
CA PRO A 66 24.62 -10.29 9.59
C PRO A 66 24.95 -11.77 9.46
#